data_AF-A0A9X3XNG0-F1
#
_entry.id   AF-A0A9X3XNG0-F1
#
_cell.length_a   1.000
_cell.length_b   1.000
_cell.length_c   1.000
_cell.angle_alpha   90.00
_cell.angle_beta   90.00
_cell.angle_gamma   90.00
#
_symmetry.space_group_name_H-M   'P 1'
#
loop_
_entity.id
_entity.type
_entity.pdbx_description
1 polymer ?
#
loop_
_entity_poly.entity_id
_entity_poly.type
_entity_poly.pdbx_seq_one_letter_code
_entity_poly.pdbx_strand_id
1 'polypeptide(L)'
;MKYGIDINNTRILNAISQGLKETGNFVVDLSKNQNKNMGKNLLEKVLIANITNIDFYVGIEFKKDISICEIFYDRNSKVCCEMVENLLKDNLKKTICEKGEHLYLLKNINAPGLYIRVPLENEEIMEKLNIEGIVNILANFNL
;
A
#
# COMPACT_ATOMS: atom_id res chain seq x y z
N MET A 1 -12.45 -8.09 5.21
CA MET A 1 -11.51 -7.22 5.97
C MET A 1 -11.81 -5.75 5.71
N LYS A 2 -11.35 -4.87 6.58
CA LYS A 2 -11.37 -3.41 6.45
C LYS A 2 -9.96 -2.91 6.15
N TYR A 3 -9.74 -2.45 4.93
CA TYR A 3 -8.44 -1.96 4.47
C TYR A 3 -8.30 -0.46 4.69
N GLY A 4 -7.15 -0.02 5.22
CA GLY A 4 -6.70 1.37 5.10
C GLY A 4 -5.81 1.53 3.88
N ILE A 5 -6.22 2.31 2.88
CA ILE A 5 -5.44 2.50 1.65
C ILE A 5 -4.89 3.93 1.56
N ASP A 6 -3.62 4.05 1.21
CA ASP A 6 -2.91 5.32 1.08
C ASP A 6 -2.10 5.35 -0.23
N ILE A 7 -2.70 5.86 -1.30
CA ILE A 7 -2.14 5.78 -2.65
C ILE A 7 -2.09 7.17 -3.27
N ASN A 8 -0.90 7.60 -3.70
CA ASN A 8 -0.71 8.96 -4.25
C ASN A 8 -1.06 9.08 -5.75
N ASN A 9 -1.53 8.01 -6.38
CA ASN A 9 -2.10 7.99 -7.72
C ASN A 9 -3.62 7.72 -7.67
N THR A 10 -4.44 8.68 -8.10
CA THR A 10 -5.90 8.59 -8.00
C THR A 10 -6.52 7.45 -8.81
N ARG A 11 -5.95 7.11 -9.98
CA ARG A 11 -6.50 6.03 -10.82
C ARG A 11 -6.29 4.67 -10.15
N ILE A 12 -5.06 4.43 -9.70
CA ILE A 12 -4.69 3.20 -8.99
C ILE A 12 -5.44 3.10 -7.66
N LEU A 13 -5.58 4.20 -6.92
CA LEU A 13 -6.40 4.28 -5.71
C LEU A 13 -7.83 3.80 -5.97
N ASN A 14 -8.48 4.36 -7.01
CA ASN A 14 -9.86 4.04 -7.34
C ASN A 14 -10.00 2.57 -7.76
N ALA A 15 -9.08 2.06 -8.58
CA ALA A 15 -9.14 0.68 -9.06
C ALA A 15 -8.93 -0.34 -7.93
N ILE A 16 -7.94 -0.15 -7.06
CA ILE A 16 -7.72 -1.01 -5.89
C ILE A 16 -8.90 -0.91 -4.91
N SER A 17 -9.38 0.31 -4.63
CA SER A 17 -10.54 0.54 -3.77
C SER A 17 -11.79 -0.19 -4.27
N GLN A 18 -12.05 -0.12 -5.58
CA GLN A 18 -13.19 -0.77 -6.20
C GLN A 18 -13.05 -2.30 -6.16
N GLY A 19 -11.91 -2.85 -6.56
CA GLY A 19 -11.69 -4.30 -6.56
C GLY A 19 -11.79 -4.92 -5.15
N LEU A 20 -11.30 -4.22 -4.12
CA LEU A 20 -11.49 -4.67 -2.74
C LEU A 20 -12.96 -4.63 -2.30
N LYS A 21 -13.73 -3.60 -2.70
CA LYS A 21 -15.17 -3.54 -2.39
C LYS A 21 -15.97 -4.62 -3.08
N GLU A 22 -15.64 -4.95 -4.33
CA GLU A 22 -16.30 -6.00 -5.11
C GLU A 22 -16.08 -7.40 -4.51
N THR A 23 -14.99 -7.59 -3.78
CA THR A 23 -14.69 -8.81 -3.02
C THR A 23 -15.30 -8.82 -1.60
N GLY A 24 -16.17 -7.85 -1.29
CA GLY A 24 -16.86 -7.75 0.00
C GLY A 24 -16.03 -7.10 1.12
N ASN A 25 -14.88 -6.51 0.81
CA ASN A 25 -14.05 -5.81 1.78
C ASN A 25 -14.49 -4.35 1.96
N PHE A 26 -14.24 -3.81 3.16
CA PHE A 26 -14.42 -2.39 3.43
C PHE A 26 -13.13 -1.63 3.16
N VAL A 27 -13.25 -0.38 2.70
CA VAL A 27 -12.10 0.45 2.37
C VAL A 27 -12.19 1.81 3.04
N VAL A 28 -11.16 2.16 3.79
CA VAL A 28 -10.92 3.47 4.41
C VAL A 28 -9.82 4.15 3.60
N ASP A 29 -10.17 5.22 2.87
CA ASP A 29 -9.21 5.99 2.08
C ASP A 29 -8.46 7.02 2.95
N LEU A 30 -7.15 6.83 3.08
CA LEU A 30 -6.22 7.65 3.84
C LEU A 30 -5.46 8.67 2.98
N SER A 31 -5.69 8.70 1.66
CA SER A 31 -4.89 9.44 0.67
C SER A 31 -5.23 10.94 0.60
N LYS A 32 -6.36 11.36 1.19
CA LYS A 32 -7.05 12.64 0.91
C LYS A 32 -6.37 13.93 1.40
N ASN A 33 -5.26 13.88 2.15
CA ASN A 33 -4.72 15.05 2.87
C ASN A 33 -3.35 15.56 2.41
N GLN A 34 -3.07 15.60 1.10
CA GLN A 34 -1.76 15.99 0.57
C GLN A 34 -1.40 17.50 0.76
N ASN A 35 -2.38 18.38 0.99
CA ASN A 35 -2.17 19.83 1.10
C ASN A 35 -1.71 20.31 2.51
N LYS A 36 -1.34 19.40 3.40
CA LYS A 36 -0.92 19.72 4.78
C LYS A 36 0.58 19.48 4.97
N ASN A 37 1.15 20.08 6.02
CA ASN A 37 2.49 19.71 6.50
C ASN A 37 2.61 18.18 6.63
N MET A 38 3.71 17.62 6.11
CA MET A 38 3.94 16.17 6.03
C MET A 38 3.76 15.46 7.38
N GLY A 39 4.29 16.01 8.48
CA GLY A 39 4.16 15.39 9.80
C GLY A 39 2.71 15.35 10.29
N LYS A 40 1.95 16.42 10.04
CA LYS A 40 0.52 16.48 10.38
C LYS A 40 -0.29 15.49 9.54
N ASN A 41 0.03 15.36 8.25
CA ASN A 41 -0.61 14.39 7.36
C ASN A 41 -0.38 12.95 7.85
N LEU A 42 0.87 12.59 8.16
CA LEU A 42 1.20 11.26 8.70
C LEU A 42 0.45 10.95 10.00
N LEU A 43 0.41 11.91 10.94
CA LEU A 43 -0.32 11.75 12.20
C LEU A 43 -1.82 11.54 11.96
N GLU A 44 -2.44 12.33 11.08
CA GLU A 44 -3.86 12.19 10.75
C GLU A 44 -4.18 10.82 10.13
N LYS A 45 -3.32 10.32 9.22
CA LYS A 45 -3.48 8.99 8.62
C LYS A 45 -3.48 7.89 9.68
N VAL A 46 -2.53 7.94 10.62
CA VAL A 46 -2.47 7.00 11.75
C VAL A 46 -3.72 7.07 12.60
N LEU A 47 -4.18 8.28 12.95
CA LEU A 47 -5.38 8.47 13.75
C LEU A 47 -6.61 7.88 13.07
N ILE A 48 -6.83 8.16 11.78
CA ILE A 48 -7.97 7.63 11.03
C ILE A 48 -7.89 6.10 10.95
N ALA A 49 -6.73 5.54 10.59
CA ALA A 49 -6.52 4.10 10.52
C ALA A 49 -6.88 3.39 11.85
N ASN A 50 -6.39 3.93 12.96
CA ASN A 50 -6.59 3.34 14.28
C ASN A 50 -8.03 3.53 14.79
N ILE A 51 -8.62 4.72 14.64
CA ILE A 51 -10.00 4.99 15.08
C ILE A 51 -11.01 4.15 14.28
N THR A 52 -10.75 3.97 12.98
CA THR A 52 -11.62 3.16 12.12
C THR A 52 -11.41 1.66 12.33
N ASN A 53 -10.42 1.23 13.11
CA ASN A 53 -10.05 -0.16 13.34
C ASN A 53 -9.93 -0.93 12.01
N ILE A 54 -8.98 -0.50 11.16
CA ILE A 54 -8.63 -1.26 9.96
C ILE A 54 -7.97 -2.58 10.35
N ASP A 55 -8.17 -3.60 9.52
CA ASP A 55 -7.58 -4.92 9.69
C ASP A 55 -6.20 -5.00 9.00
N PHE A 56 -5.98 -4.20 7.96
CA PHE A 56 -4.72 -4.17 7.21
C PHE A 56 -4.49 -2.82 6.53
N TYR A 57 -3.24 -2.35 6.50
CA TYR A 57 -2.82 -1.12 5.82
C TYR A 57 -2.05 -1.40 4.53
N VAL A 58 -2.38 -0.67 3.45
CA VAL A 58 -1.64 -0.71 2.19
C VAL A 58 -1.33 0.71 1.73
N GLY A 59 -0.05 1.04 1.60
CA GLY A 59 0.40 2.27 0.97
C GLY A 59 1.09 2.02 -0.36
N ILE A 60 0.84 2.87 -1.36
CA ILE A 60 1.57 2.88 -2.63
C ILE A 60 1.96 4.31 -2.99
N GLU A 61 3.26 4.58 -3.08
CA GLU A 61 3.84 5.88 -3.39
C GLU A 61 4.62 5.82 -4.70
N PHE A 62 4.18 6.56 -5.72
CA PHE A 62 4.95 6.84 -6.93
C PHE A 62 5.90 8.02 -6.71
N LYS A 63 7.20 7.84 -6.96
CA LYS A 63 8.24 8.83 -6.62
C LYS A 63 9.29 8.95 -7.74
N LYS A 64 9.72 10.19 -8.01
CA LYS A 64 10.68 10.51 -9.10
C LYS A 64 12.14 10.14 -8.80
N ASP A 65 12.53 10.14 -7.52
CA ASP A 65 13.95 10.05 -7.11
C ASP A 65 14.35 8.66 -6.61
N ILE A 66 13.68 7.62 -7.10
CA ILE A 66 14.01 6.21 -6.82
C ILE A 66 14.08 5.45 -8.13
N SER A 67 14.98 4.49 -8.24
CA SER A 67 15.23 3.71 -9.47
C SER A 67 14.77 2.25 -9.37
N ILE A 68 14.36 1.82 -8.18
CA ILE A 68 13.92 0.46 -7.88
C ILE A 68 12.62 0.50 -7.09
N CYS A 69 11.85 -0.57 -7.21
CA CYS A 69 10.66 -0.76 -6.38
C CYS A 69 11.10 -1.20 -4.97
N GLU A 70 10.59 -0.54 -3.94
CA GLU A 70 10.88 -0.86 -2.55
C GLU A 70 9.58 -1.28 -1.86
N ILE A 71 9.58 -2.46 -1.24
CA ILE A 71 8.45 -2.96 -0.46
C ILE A 71 8.85 -3.02 1.00
N PHE A 72 8.15 -2.24 1.82
CA PHE A 72 8.35 -2.21 3.27
C PHE A 72 7.19 -2.92 3.96
N TYR A 73 7.50 -3.79 4.92
CA TYR A 73 6.50 -4.57 5.64
C TYR A 73 6.72 -4.51 7.16
N ASP A 74 5.65 -4.59 7.93
CA ASP A 74 5.72 -4.83 9.38
C ASP A 74 5.99 -6.33 9.67
N ARG A 75 6.16 -6.72 10.93
CA ARG A 75 6.48 -8.13 11.27
C ARG A 75 5.42 -9.13 10.82
N ASN A 76 4.15 -8.73 10.78
CA ASN A 76 3.03 -9.61 10.50
C ASN A 76 2.68 -9.66 9.00
N SER A 77 3.27 -8.79 8.17
CA SER A 77 2.94 -8.72 6.73
C SER A 77 4.00 -9.35 5.83
N LYS A 78 4.93 -10.14 6.37
CA LYS A 78 6.01 -10.75 5.58
C LYS A 78 5.48 -11.63 4.43
N VAL A 79 4.47 -12.46 4.68
CA VAL A 79 3.91 -13.35 3.64
C VAL A 79 3.24 -12.54 2.54
N CYS A 80 2.43 -11.52 2.89
CA CYS A 80 1.85 -10.60 1.92
C CYS A 80 2.94 -9.87 1.12
N CYS A 81 4.03 -9.47 1.76
CA CYS A 81 5.17 -8.85 1.10
C CYS A 81 5.80 -9.77 0.05
N GLU A 82 6.03 -11.04 0.36
CA GLU A 82 6.58 -12.03 -0.57
C GLU A 82 5.65 -12.28 -1.77
N MET A 83 4.34 -12.33 -1.53
CA MET A 83 3.35 -12.46 -2.62
C MET A 83 3.37 -11.26 -3.56
N VAL A 84 3.40 -10.04 -3.01
CA VAL A 84 3.47 -8.81 -3.82
C VAL A 84 4.82 -8.71 -4.52
N GLU A 85 5.92 -9.06 -3.86
CA GLU A 85 7.24 -9.06 -4.48
C GLU A 85 7.29 -9.97 -5.71
N ASN A 86 6.76 -11.18 -5.60
CA ASN A 86 6.70 -12.13 -6.71
C ASN A 86 5.88 -11.57 -7.88
N LEU A 87 4.72 -10.98 -7.61
CA LEU A 87 3.91 -10.33 -8.63
C LEU A 87 4.67 -9.20 -9.35
N LEU A 88 5.40 -8.37 -8.59
CA LEU A 88 6.07 -7.21 -9.13
C LEU A 88 7.38 -7.55 -9.88
N LYS A 89 8.08 -8.61 -9.48
CA LYS A 89 9.34 -9.04 -10.11
C LYS A 89 9.18 -9.43 -11.59
N ASP A 90 8.00 -9.90 -11.99
CA ASP A 90 7.75 -10.28 -13.37
C ASP A 90 7.72 -9.08 -14.32
N ASN A 91 7.30 -7.92 -13.82
CA ASN A 91 7.07 -6.72 -14.64
C ASN A 91 8.02 -5.55 -14.32
N LEU A 92 8.70 -5.57 -13.17
CA LEU A 92 9.60 -4.52 -12.72
C LEU A 92 11.04 -5.02 -12.63
N LYS A 93 11.99 -4.26 -13.19
CA LYS A 93 13.40 -4.65 -13.33
C LYS A 93 14.07 -5.11 -12.02
N LYS A 94 13.73 -4.47 -10.90
CA LYS A 94 14.30 -4.79 -9.58
C LYS A 94 13.36 -4.33 -8.46
N THR A 95 13.10 -5.26 -7.55
CA THR A 95 12.31 -5.05 -6.33
C THR A 95 13.17 -5.43 -5.13
N ILE A 96 13.10 -4.66 -4.05
CA ILE A 96 13.70 -4.99 -2.76
C ILE A 96 12.61 -5.08 -1.69
N CYS A 97 12.79 -5.96 -0.71
CA CYS A 97 11.87 -6.14 0.41
C CYS A 97 12.61 -5.93 1.73
N GLU A 98 12.11 -5.02 2.56
CA GLU A 98 12.76 -4.62 3.80
C GLU A 98 11.76 -4.44 4.94
N LYS A 99 12.22 -4.61 6.18
CA LYS A 99 11.39 -4.32 7.36
C LYS A 99 11.15 -2.81 7.46
N GLY A 100 9.88 -2.44 7.53
CA GLY A 100 9.42 -1.05 7.57
C GLY A 100 9.34 -0.43 8.96
N GLU A 101 9.97 -1.01 10.00
CA GLU A 101 9.89 -0.50 11.40
C GLU A 101 10.37 0.95 11.55
N HIS A 102 11.17 1.44 10.60
CA HIS A 102 11.65 2.82 10.53
C HIS A 102 10.63 3.78 9.91
N LEU A 103 9.61 3.28 9.20
CA LEU A 103 8.55 4.08 8.60
C LEU A 103 7.47 4.42 9.62
N TYR A 104 7.13 5.70 9.72
CA TYR A 104 6.19 6.19 10.72
C TYR A 104 4.81 5.52 10.65
N LEU A 105 4.26 5.31 9.44
CA LEU A 105 2.93 4.70 9.28
C LEU A 105 2.92 3.24 9.76
N LEU A 106 3.85 2.42 9.25
CA LEU A 106 3.95 1.01 9.64
C LEU A 106 4.29 0.81 11.12
N LYS A 107 4.97 1.78 11.74
CA LYS A 107 5.28 1.74 13.17
C LYS A 107 4.10 2.08 14.08
N ASN A 108 3.17 2.94 13.64
CA ASN A 108 2.16 3.54 14.52
C ASN A 108 0.71 3.14 14.20
N ILE A 109 0.47 2.47 13.07
CA ILE A 109 -0.83 1.86 12.78
C ILE A 109 -0.92 0.54 13.57
N ASN A 110 -2.06 0.33 14.25
CA ASN A 110 -2.31 -0.84 15.09
C ASN A 110 -2.71 -2.10 14.29
N ALA A 111 -2.44 -2.09 12.99
CA ALA A 111 -2.78 -3.14 12.05
C ALA A 111 -1.52 -3.52 11.26
N PRO A 112 -1.42 -4.79 10.84
CA PRO A 112 -0.41 -5.20 9.87
C PRO A 112 -0.49 -4.35 8.61
N GLY A 113 0.64 -4.16 7.93
CA GLY A 113 0.61 -3.42 6.68
C GLY A 113 1.85 -3.50 5.83
N LEU A 114 1.66 -3.03 4.61
CA LEU A 114 2.63 -2.97 3.54
C LEU A 114 2.72 -1.53 3.02
N TYR A 115 3.92 -1.07 2.70
CA TYR A 115 4.16 0.20 2.04
C TYR A 115 5.07 0.00 0.83
N ILE A 116 4.58 0.34 -0.36
CA ILE A 116 5.27 0.14 -1.63
C ILE A 116 5.71 1.51 -2.15
N ARG A 117 7.00 1.66 -2.45
CA ARG A 117 7.49 2.79 -3.25
C ARG A 117 7.83 2.32 -4.65
N VAL A 118 7.28 3.02 -5.63
CA VAL A 118 7.44 2.69 -7.04
C VAL A 118 8.08 3.88 -7.78
N PRO A 119 9.12 3.65 -8.59
CA PRO A 119 9.64 4.69 -9.49
C PRO A 119 8.53 5.24 -10.38
N LEU A 120 8.45 6.57 -10.53
CA LEU A 120 7.36 7.21 -11.28
C LEU A 120 7.27 6.70 -12.72
N GLU A 121 8.39 6.37 -13.36
CA GLU A 121 8.43 5.79 -14.71
C GLU A 121 7.70 4.45 -14.85
N ASN A 122 7.45 3.75 -13.73
CA ASN A 122 6.74 2.48 -13.70
C ASN A 122 5.25 2.63 -13.38
N GLU A 123 4.72 3.87 -13.27
CA GLU A 123 3.31 4.12 -12.97
C GLU A 123 2.36 3.44 -13.97
N GLU A 124 2.62 3.57 -15.27
CA GLU A 124 1.79 2.93 -16.29
C GLU A 124 1.85 1.40 -16.25
N ILE A 125 3.03 0.84 -15.92
CA ILE A 125 3.20 -0.61 -15.78
C ILE A 125 2.37 -1.11 -14.60
N MET A 126 2.43 -0.40 -13.47
CA MET A 126 1.62 -0.71 -12.30
C MET A 126 0.13 -0.66 -12.64
N GLU A 127 -0.32 0.40 -13.32
CA GLU A 127 -1.72 0.60 -13.66
C GLU A 127 -2.27 -0.52 -14.56
N LYS A 128 -1.49 -0.97 -15.55
CA LYS A 128 -1.95 -1.93 -16.56
C LYS A 128 -1.78 -3.39 -16.16
N LEU A 129 -0.74 -3.73 -15.41
CA LEU A 129 -0.32 -5.14 -15.27
C LEU A 129 -0.40 -5.67 -13.83
N ASN A 130 -0.39 -4.79 -12.82
CA ASN A 130 -0.21 -5.24 -11.44
C ASN A 130 -1.42 -4.98 -10.54
N ILE A 131 -2.35 -4.07 -10.90
CA ILE A 131 -3.50 -3.75 -10.04
C ILE A 131 -4.33 -4.99 -9.69
N GLU A 132 -4.73 -5.77 -10.70
CA GLU A 132 -5.59 -6.94 -10.49
C GLU A 132 -4.89 -7.98 -9.59
N GLY A 133 -3.60 -8.23 -9.84
CA GLY A 133 -2.79 -9.11 -9.01
C GLY A 133 -2.70 -8.62 -7.55
N ILE A 134 -2.49 -7.33 -7.33
CA ILE A 134 -2.46 -6.73 -5.99
C ILE A 134 -3.82 -6.90 -5.30
N VAL A 135 -4.93 -6.61 -5.98
CA VAL A 135 -6.28 -6.80 -5.44
C VAL A 135 -6.50 -8.26 -5.08
N ASN A 136 -6.11 -9.21 -5.94
CA ASN A 136 -6.28 -10.63 -5.70
C ASN A 136 -5.46 -11.11 -4.49
N ILE A 137 -4.21 -10.65 -4.34
CA ILE A 137 -3.39 -10.96 -3.17
C ILE A 137 -4.06 -10.42 -1.89
N LEU A 138 -4.46 -9.15 -1.90
CA LEU A 138 -5.07 -8.51 -0.74
C LEU A 138 -6.43 -9.14 -0.39
N ALA A 139 -7.26 -9.46 -1.37
CA ALA A 139 -8.59 -10.02 -1.11
C ALA A 139 -8.56 -11.44 -0.53
N ASN A 140 -7.50 -12.22 -0.80
CA ASN A 140 -7.44 -13.64 -0.46
C ASN A 140 -6.37 -13.98 0.60
N PHE A 141 -5.55 -13.03 1.02
CA PHE A 141 -4.56 -13.26 2.05
C PHE A 141 -5.21 -13.29 3.44
N ASN A 142 -4.94 -14.36 4.20
CA ASN A 142 -5.37 -14.49 5.58
C ASN A 142 -4.21 -14.12 6.52
N LEU A 143 -4.48 -13.23 7.47
CA LEU A 143 -3.57 -12.84 8.55
C LEU A 143 -3.39 -13.94 9.61
#